data_AF-A0A9D3S433-F1
#
_entry.id   AF-A0A9D3S433-F1
#
_cell.length_a   1.000
_cell.length_b   1.000
_cell.length_c   1.000
_cell.angle_alpha   90.00
_cell.angle_beta   90.00
_cell.angle_gamma   90.00
#
_symmetry.space_group_name_H-M   'P 1'
#
loop_
_entity.id
_entity.type
_entity.pdbx_description
1 polymer ?
#
loop_
_entity_poly.entity_id
_entity_poly.type
_entity_poly.pdbx_seq_one_letter_code
_entity_poly.pdbx_strand_id
1 'polypeptide(L)'
;MALTLLLPDSQLLCDRGFAAQVQREGRLRGLQVHPRRNTPPRFVALVPQKEELDLNQIQITPPGFHVIFLPFADDIRTLDAPQFPIASRAQVDKMKEIVHKLRFKYRSDAFENPALQQHFRNLEALALDLLEPEPIEDFTKPKTEEMEKRLGPLAQQFKDLVYPADYNPEGKTATKRKPAESGGAAEKKPKVELPEAELRAHVQNGTLGKLTVPVLKDACKQFGVPTTGAKKQELIDALTQQFSH
;
A
#
# COMPACT_ATOMS: atom_id res chain seq x y z
N MET A 1 5.57 -8.12 -14.77
CA MET A 1 5.96 -6.73 -15.07
C MET A 1 6.79 -6.75 -16.33
N ALA A 2 6.35 -6.13 -17.43
CA ALA A 2 7.20 -5.99 -18.60
C ALA A 2 8.24 -4.90 -18.30
N LEU A 3 9.49 -5.30 -18.09
CA LEU A 3 10.62 -4.37 -17.98
C LEU A 3 10.82 -3.72 -19.34
N THR A 4 10.61 -2.40 -19.42
CA THR A 4 10.91 -1.64 -20.64
C THR A 4 12.27 -1.00 -20.46
N LEU A 5 13.23 -1.44 -21.28
CA LEU A 5 14.59 -0.93 -21.31
C LEU A 5 14.78 -0.05 -22.54
N LEU A 6 15.32 1.13 -22.33
CA LEU A 6 15.75 2.02 -23.41
C LEU A 6 17.23 1.78 -23.67
N LEU A 7 17.55 1.38 -24.90
CA LEU A 7 18.91 1.20 -25.41
C LEU A 7 19.14 2.18 -26.56
N PRO A 8 20.38 2.62 -26.79
CA PRO A 8 20.67 3.49 -27.92
C PRO A 8 20.54 2.73 -29.23
N ASP A 9 20.01 3.40 -30.25
CA ASP A 9 19.99 2.88 -31.61
C ASP A 9 21.24 3.32 -32.35
N SER A 10 22.12 2.35 -32.65
CA SER A 10 23.41 2.58 -33.28
C SER A 10 23.29 3.11 -34.72
N GLN A 11 22.13 2.94 -35.36
CA GLN A 11 21.88 3.47 -36.70
C GLN A 11 21.70 5.00 -36.71
N LEU A 12 21.38 5.60 -35.56
CA LEU A 12 21.04 7.02 -35.43
C LEU A 12 22.17 7.88 -34.82
N LEU A 13 23.38 7.34 -34.63
CA LEU A 13 24.56 8.07 -34.12
C LEU A 13 24.35 8.78 -32.76
N CYS A 14 23.47 8.25 -31.91
CA CYS A 14 23.12 8.83 -30.59
C CYS A 14 23.96 8.28 -29.42
N ASP A 15 24.85 7.33 -29.66
CA ASP A 15 25.50 6.51 -28.62
C ASP A 15 26.33 7.33 -27.62
N ARG A 16 27.08 8.33 -28.09
CA ARG A 16 27.96 9.14 -27.22
C ARG A 16 27.16 10.00 -26.23
N GLY A 17 26.09 10.63 -26.69
CA GLY A 17 25.22 11.45 -25.85
C GLY A 17 24.44 10.58 -24.85
N PHE A 18 23.97 9.42 -25.30
CA PHE A 18 23.27 8.45 -24.46
C PHE A 18 24.17 7.91 -23.35
N ALA A 19 25.38 7.44 -23.68
CA ALA A 19 26.34 6.92 -22.71
C ALA A 19 26.73 7.97 -21.66
N ALA A 20 26.95 9.23 -22.08
CA ALA A 20 27.24 10.32 -21.16
C ALA A 20 26.08 10.63 -20.21
N GLN A 21 24.84 10.33 -20.59
CA GLN A 21 23.67 10.49 -19.71
C GLN A 21 23.50 9.32 -18.75
N VAL A 22 23.80 8.08 -19.16
CA VAL A 22 23.75 6.90 -18.28
C VAL A 22 24.76 7.02 -17.13
N GLN A 23 25.92 7.64 -17.38
CA GLN A 23 26.96 7.86 -16.35
C GLN A 23 26.62 8.94 -15.32
N ARG A 24 25.59 9.76 -15.54
CA ARG A 24 25.17 10.80 -14.59
C ARG A 24 24.24 10.22 -13.54
N GLU A 25 24.83 9.62 -12.51
CA GLU A 25 24.11 9.04 -11.37
C GLU A 25 23.31 10.10 -10.57
N GLY A 26 22.22 9.65 -9.94
CA GLY A 26 21.42 10.47 -9.03
C GLY A 26 20.43 11.45 -9.68
N ARG A 27 20.35 11.52 -11.02
CA ARG A 27 19.36 12.33 -11.74
C ARG A 27 18.35 11.47 -12.48
N LEU A 28 17.13 11.43 -11.96
CA LEU A 28 15.96 10.92 -12.67
C LEU A 28 15.51 11.96 -13.71
N ARG A 29 15.10 11.48 -14.89
CA ARG A 29 14.52 12.34 -15.93
C ARG A 29 13.07 11.97 -16.15
N GLY A 30 12.18 12.92 -15.85
CA GLY A 30 10.78 12.83 -16.24
C GLY A 30 10.63 13.14 -17.72
N LEU A 31 10.02 12.23 -18.48
CA LEU A 31 9.73 12.39 -19.89
C LEU A 31 8.28 12.03 -20.17
N GLN A 32 7.77 12.57 -21.27
CA GLN A 32 6.49 12.19 -21.84
C GLN A 32 6.74 11.26 -23.02
N VAL A 33 6.19 10.05 -22.97
CA VAL A 33 6.34 9.04 -24.02
C VAL A 33 5.01 8.85 -24.75
N HIS A 34 5.10 8.82 -26.08
CA HIS A 34 4.01 8.45 -26.98
C HIS A 34 4.39 7.13 -27.67
N PRO A 35 3.89 5.98 -27.21
CA PRO A 35 4.33 4.68 -27.73
C PRO A 35 4.05 4.50 -29.23
N ARG A 36 2.94 5.08 -29.71
CA ARG A 36 2.50 5.05 -31.12
C ARG A 36 1.82 6.37 -31.46
N ARG A 37 1.69 6.67 -32.76
CA ARG A 37 0.88 7.81 -33.22
C ARG A 37 -0.54 7.69 -32.69
N ASN A 38 -1.16 8.81 -32.31
CA ASN A 38 -2.53 8.91 -31.80
C ASN A 38 -2.81 8.11 -30.52
N THR A 39 -1.80 7.84 -29.69
CA THR A 39 -1.99 7.27 -28.34
C THR A 39 -1.81 8.37 -27.30
N PRO A 40 -2.62 8.40 -26.21
CA PRO A 40 -2.43 9.38 -25.16
C PRO A 40 -1.01 9.27 -24.56
N PRO A 41 -0.38 10.41 -24.24
CA PRO A 41 0.93 10.41 -23.63
C PRO A 41 0.93 9.70 -22.27
N ARG A 42 2.06 9.08 -21.93
CA ARG A 42 2.33 8.61 -20.56
C ARG A 42 3.57 9.28 -20.00
N PHE A 43 3.52 9.65 -18.72
CA PHE A 43 4.71 10.11 -18.02
C PHE A 43 5.58 8.91 -17.63
N VAL A 44 6.88 9.03 -17.86
CA VAL A 44 7.86 8.03 -17.48
C VAL A 44 9.04 8.69 -16.78
N ALA A 45 9.64 7.96 -15.85
CA ALA A 45 10.94 8.27 -15.29
C ALA A 45 12.00 7.37 -15.94
N LEU A 46 13.02 7.97 -16.54
CA LEU A 46 14.21 7.24 -16.98
C LEU A 46 15.19 7.14 -15.82
N VAL A 47 15.45 5.90 -15.39
CA VAL A 47 16.46 5.59 -14.36
C VAL A 47 17.73 5.08 -15.06
N PRO A 48 18.88 5.76 -14.92
CA PRO A 48 20.13 5.28 -15.48
C PRO A 48 20.51 3.93 -14.84
N GLN A 49 20.83 2.95 -15.68
CA GLN A 49 21.19 1.61 -15.29
C GLN A 49 22.57 1.28 -15.86
N LYS A 50 23.52 0.99 -14.96
CA LYS A 50 24.86 0.53 -15.34
C LYS A 50 24.83 -0.95 -15.69
N GLU A 51 25.77 -1.35 -16.54
CA GLU A 51 25.99 -2.76 -16.85
C GLU A 51 26.50 -3.50 -15.61
N GLU A 52 25.95 -4.68 -15.38
CA GLU A 52 26.39 -5.62 -14.36
C GLU A 52 26.59 -7.00 -14.99
N LEU A 53 27.80 -7.53 -14.83
CA LEU A 53 28.19 -8.86 -15.30
C LEU A 53 28.34 -9.79 -14.09
N ASP A 54 27.90 -11.04 -14.24
CA ASP A 54 28.17 -12.09 -13.26
C ASP A 54 29.64 -12.56 -13.32
N LEU A 55 30.03 -13.40 -12.37
CA LEU A 55 31.32 -14.11 -12.32
C LEU A 55 31.63 -14.85 -13.63
N ASN A 56 30.60 -15.36 -14.30
CA ASN A 56 30.72 -16.09 -15.57
C ASN A 56 30.74 -15.17 -16.81
N GLN A 57 30.90 -13.85 -16.64
CA GLN A 57 30.83 -12.85 -17.71
C GLN A 57 29.47 -12.82 -18.44
N ILE A 58 28.41 -13.32 -17.80
CA ILE A 58 27.04 -13.24 -18.31
C ILE A 58 26.46 -11.90 -17.88
N GLN A 59 25.88 -11.16 -18.82
CA GLN A 59 25.22 -9.89 -18.54
C GLN A 59 23.93 -10.15 -17.74
N ILE A 60 23.92 -9.74 -16.47
CA ILE A 60 22.73 -9.80 -15.60
C ILE A 60 21.86 -8.56 -15.85
N THR A 61 22.51 -7.40 -15.90
CA THR A 61 21.85 -6.10 -16.03
C THR A 61 22.44 -5.38 -17.26
N PRO A 62 21.65 -5.12 -18.31
CA PRO A 62 22.15 -4.42 -19.49
C PRO A 62 22.36 -2.92 -19.23
N PRO A 63 23.34 -2.26 -19.90
CA PRO A 63 23.53 -0.82 -19.78
C PRO A 63 22.42 -0.05 -20.49
N GLY A 64 21.83 0.96 -19.85
CA GLY A 64 20.79 1.77 -20.49
C GLY A 64 19.95 2.61 -19.53
N PHE A 65 18.69 2.84 -19.89
CA PHE A 65 17.70 3.40 -18.97
C PHE A 65 16.56 2.43 -18.73
N HIS A 66 16.21 2.24 -17.46
CA HIS A 66 14.96 1.61 -17.09
C HIS A 66 13.85 2.65 -17.19
N VAL A 67 12.85 2.36 -18.03
CA VAL A 67 11.66 3.20 -18.22
C VAL A 67 10.60 2.82 -17.19
N ILE A 68 10.39 3.66 -16.19
CA ILE A 68 9.35 3.45 -15.17
C ILE A 68 8.15 4.32 -15.52
N PHE A 69 6.99 3.71 -15.78
CA PHE A 69 5.75 4.44 -16.01
C PHE A 69 5.22 5.02 -14.70
N LEU A 70 4.96 6.33 -14.71
CA LEU A 70 4.38 7.02 -13.57
C LEU A 70 2.85 6.97 -13.67
N PRO A 71 2.15 6.58 -12.60
CA PRO A 71 0.70 6.55 -12.59
C PRO A 71 0.12 7.96 -12.72
N PHE A 72 -1.03 8.09 -13.40
CA PHE A 72 -1.83 9.31 -13.36
C PHE A 72 -2.62 9.39 -12.06
N ALA A 73 -3.23 10.55 -11.80
CA ALA A 73 -4.10 10.74 -10.65
C ALA A 73 -5.24 9.69 -10.60
N ASP A 74 -5.77 9.32 -11.78
CA ASP A 74 -6.83 8.31 -11.91
C ASP A 74 -6.40 6.89 -11.52
N ASP A 75 -5.10 6.58 -11.63
CA ASP A 75 -4.55 5.27 -11.25
C ASP A 75 -4.33 5.16 -9.73
N ILE A 76 -4.26 6.29 -9.02
CA ILE A 76 -4.02 6.34 -7.58
C ILE A 76 -5.34 6.14 -6.85
N ARG A 77 -5.43 5.08 -6.05
CA ARG A 77 -6.60 4.78 -5.21
C ARG A 77 -6.39 5.34 -3.80
N THR A 78 -7.32 6.18 -3.34
CA THR A 78 -7.37 6.60 -1.94
C THR A 78 -7.91 5.45 -1.09
N LEU A 79 -7.16 5.05 -0.07
CA LEU A 79 -7.54 4.01 0.87
C LEU A 79 -7.76 4.64 2.24
N ASP A 80 -8.89 4.33 2.88
CA ASP A 80 -9.12 4.66 4.28
C ASP A 80 -8.31 3.70 5.15
N ALA A 81 -7.08 4.11 5.47
CA ALA A 81 -6.19 3.30 6.29
C ALA A 81 -6.73 3.25 7.73
N PRO A 82 -7.05 2.06 8.27
CA PRO A 82 -7.40 1.95 9.68
C PRO A 82 -6.18 2.30 10.55
N GLN A 83 -6.42 2.92 11.69
CA GLN A 83 -5.36 3.18 12.66
C GLN A 83 -4.95 1.86 13.32
N PHE A 84 -3.72 1.43 13.07
CA PHE A 84 -3.15 0.24 13.69
C PHE A 84 -2.29 0.61 14.90
N PRO A 85 -2.34 -0.19 15.99
CA PRO A 85 -1.42 -0.01 17.10
C PRO A 85 0.02 -0.26 16.65
N ILE A 86 0.95 0.55 17.16
CA ILE A 86 2.37 0.38 16.88
C ILE A 86 2.89 -0.83 17.66
N ALA A 87 3.62 -1.72 16.99
CA ALA A 87 4.21 -2.90 17.61
C ALA A 87 5.30 -2.51 18.63
N SER A 88 5.42 -3.30 19.69
CA SER A 88 6.48 -3.13 20.68
C SER A 88 7.85 -3.54 20.11
N ARG A 89 8.94 -3.02 20.70
CA ARG A 89 10.31 -3.38 20.27
C ARG A 89 10.54 -4.90 20.34
N ALA A 90 10.02 -5.56 21.37
CA ALA A 90 10.13 -7.01 21.54
C ALA A 90 9.44 -7.79 20.41
N GLN A 91 8.26 -7.36 19.97
CA GLN A 91 7.55 -7.96 18.84
C GLN A 91 8.34 -7.77 17.53
N VAL A 92 8.89 -6.58 17.31
CA VAL A 92 9.71 -6.26 16.13
C VAL A 92 10.97 -7.11 16.10
N ASP A 93 11.68 -7.25 17.22
CA ASP A 93 12.93 -8.01 17.27
C ASP A 93 12.68 -9.51 17.06
N LYS A 94 11.58 -10.06 17.59
CA LYS A 94 11.16 -11.44 17.30
C LYS A 94 10.79 -11.65 15.83
N MET A 95 10.13 -10.70 15.19
CA MET A 95 9.85 -10.76 13.76
C MET A 95 11.14 -10.67 12.92
N LYS A 96 12.14 -9.88 13.34
CA LYS A 96 13.46 -9.84 12.67
C LYS A 96 14.16 -11.20 12.71
N GLU A 97 14.12 -11.90 13.85
CA GLU A 97 14.66 -13.27 13.97
C GLU A 97 14.00 -14.23 12.97
N ILE A 98 12.67 -14.16 12.85
CA ILE A 98 11.87 -14.95 11.89
C ILE A 98 12.29 -14.65 10.44
N VAL A 99 12.35 -13.36 10.07
CA VAL A 99 12.77 -12.92 8.72
C VAL A 99 14.19 -13.38 8.40
N HIS A 100 15.09 -13.34 9.39
CA HIS A 100 16.47 -13.78 9.20
C HIS A 100 16.58 -15.29 8.93
N LYS A 101 15.80 -16.11 9.65
CA LYS A 101 15.78 -17.57 9.44
C LYS A 101 15.15 -17.99 8.10
N LEU A 102 14.18 -17.22 7.62
CA LEU A 102 13.51 -17.45 6.33
C LEU A 102 14.19 -16.74 5.16
N ARG A 103 15.37 -16.13 5.39
CA ARG A 103 16.09 -15.43 4.33
C ARG A 103 16.59 -16.43 3.29
N PHE A 104 16.26 -16.16 2.03
CA PHE A 104 16.82 -16.84 0.87
C PHE A 104 17.27 -15.81 -0.17
N LYS A 105 18.13 -16.24 -1.10
CA LYS A 105 18.59 -15.40 -2.20
C LYS A 105 17.54 -15.46 -3.31
N TYR A 106 16.77 -14.38 -3.47
CA TYR A 106 15.83 -14.26 -4.59
C TYR A 106 16.59 -14.13 -5.91
N ARG A 107 16.12 -14.83 -6.94
CA ARG A 107 16.51 -14.63 -8.33
C ARG A 107 15.26 -14.56 -9.19
N SER A 108 15.30 -13.77 -10.25
CA SER A 108 14.16 -13.61 -11.18
C SER A 108 13.83 -14.87 -11.97
N ASP A 109 14.80 -15.76 -12.14
CA ASP A 109 14.70 -17.05 -12.86
C ASP A 109 14.34 -18.23 -11.95
N ALA A 110 14.17 -18.00 -10.64
CA ALA A 110 13.94 -19.10 -9.69
C ALA A 110 12.52 -19.69 -9.73
N PHE A 111 11.57 -19.01 -10.36
CA PHE A 111 10.16 -19.40 -10.36
C PHE A 111 9.60 -19.41 -11.77
N GLU A 112 9.08 -20.55 -12.18
CA GLU A 112 8.37 -20.72 -13.44
C GLU A 112 6.87 -20.52 -13.26
N ASN A 113 6.16 -20.24 -14.35
CA ASN A 113 4.71 -20.11 -14.31
C ASN A 113 4.06 -21.51 -14.37
N PRO A 114 3.41 -21.98 -13.28
CA PRO A 114 2.84 -23.32 -13.24
C PRO A 114 1.73 -23.54 -14.27
N ALA A 115 0.95 -22.50 -14.60
CA ALA A 115 -0.11 -22.60 -15.60
C ALA A 115 0.45 -22.81 -17.02
N LEU A 116 1.56 -22.14 -17.35
CA LEU A 116 2.24 -22.34 -18.63
C LEU A 116 2.91 -23.70 -18.69
N GLN A 117 3.58 -24.11 -17.60
CA GLN A 117 4.21 -25.42 -17.52
C GLN A 117 3.20 -26.54 -17.74
N GLN A 118 2.05 -26.48 -17.05
CA GLN A 118 1.00 -27.47 -17.22
C GLN A 118 0.40 -27.46 -18.62
N HIS A 119 0.21 -26.28 -19.22
CA HIS A 119 -0.28 -26.18 -20.59
C HIS A 119 0.65 -26.86 -21.59
N PHE A 120 1.96 -26.58 -21.54
CA PHE A 120 2.91 -27.17 -22.48
C PHE A 120 3.15 -28.65 -22.25
N ARG A 121 3.15 -29.14 -21.01
CA ARG A 121 3.21 -30.59 -20.73
C ARG A 121 2.00 -31.34 -21.24
N ASN A 122 0.80 -30.76 -21.15
CA ASN A 122 -0.39 -31.35 -21.74
C ASN A 122 -0.28 -31.42 -23.27
N LEU A 123 0.22 -30.35 -23.91
CA LEU A 123 0.43 -30.35 -25.36
C LEU A 123 1.47 -31.37 -25.81
N GLU A 124 2.56 -31.52 -25.05
CA GLU A 124 3.60 -32.51 -25.32
C GLU A 124 3.07 -33.94 -25.16
N ALA A 125 2.29 -34.22 -24.12
CA ALA A 125 1.64 -35.50 -23.92
C ALA A 125 0.71 -35.86 -25.09
N LEU A 126 -0.07 -34.89 -25.57
CA LEU A 126 -0.91 -35.06 -26.76
C LEU A 126 -0.09 -35.27 -28.04
N ALA A 127 1.05 -34.60 -28.19
CA ALA A 127 1.90 -34.72 -29.36
C ALA A 127 2.67 -36.06 -29.42
N LEU A 128 2.94 -36.66 -28.26
CA LEU A 128 3.66 -37.93 -28.11
C LEU A 128 2.71 -39.13 -27.85
N ASP A 129 1.40 -38.92 -27.95
CA ASP A 129 0.36 -39.92 -27.66
C ASP A 129 0.53 -40.60 -26.28
N LEU A 130 0.94 -39.83 -25.26
CA LEU A 130 1.04 -40.30 -23.89
C LEU A 130 -0.36 -40.34 -23.25
N LEU A 131 -0.60 -41.37 -22.42
CA LEU A 131 -1.87 -41.56 -21.70
C LEU A 131 -2.14 -40.43 -20.70
N GLU A 132 -1.10 -39.96 -20.01
CA GLU A 132 -1.19 -38.90 -19.02
C GLU A 132 0.03 -37.97 -19.11
N PRO A 133 -0.14 -36.66 -18.87
CA PRO A 133 0.96 -35.71 -18.82
C PRO A 133 1.82 -35.94 -17.57
N GLU A 134 3.11 -35.63 -17.68
CA GLU A 134 4.02 -35.70 -16.52
C GLU A 134 3.59 -34.72 -15.41
N PRO A 135 3.62 -35.15 -14.14
CA PRO A 135 3.28 -34.29 -13.01
C PRO A 135 4.35 -33.21 -12.83
N ILE A 136 3.92 -31.97 -12.64
CA ILE A 136 4.79 -30.81 -12.46
C ILE A 136 4.76 -30.37 -11.00
N GLU A 137 5.94 -30.13 -10.44
CA GLU A 137 6.06 -29.53 -9.11
C GLU A 137 5.87 -28.00 -9.19
N ASP A 138 4.95 -27.48 -8.38
CA ASP A 138 4.69 -26.04 -8.30
C ASP A 138 5.64 -25.37 -7.32
N PHE A 139 6.74 -24.80 -7.84
CA PHE A 139 7.72 -24.06 -7.04
C PHE A 139 7.21 -22.72 -6.50
N THR A 140 6.01 -22.25 -6.88
CA THR A 140 5.42 -21.02 -6.31
C THR A 140 4.79 -21.25 -4.94
N LYS A 141 4.53 -22.52 -4.58
CA LYS A 141 3.99 -22.89 -3.27
C LYS A 141 5.08 -22.80 -2.18
N PRO A 142 4.78 -22.19 -1.02
CA PRO A 142 5.70 -22.17 0.10
C PRO A 142 5.99 -23.60 0.61
N LYS A 143 7.26 -23.89 0.90
CA LYS A 143 7.70 -25.15 1.51
C LYS A 143 7.41 -25.16 3.01
N THR A 144 6.15 -25.36 3.37
CA THR A 144 5.64 -25.23 4.75
C THR A 144 6.43 -26.08 5.76
N GLU A 145 6.70 -27.35 5.45
CA GLU A 145 7.42 -28.27 6.33
C GLU A 145 8.86 -27.80 6.62
N GLU A 146 9.59 -27.36 5.57
CA GLU A 146 10.94 -26.82 5.73
C GLU A 146 10.95 -25.51 6.50
N MET A 147 9.96 -24.65 6.26
CA MET A 147 9.80 -23.38 6.97
C MET A 147 9.53 -23.62 8.46
N GLU A 148 8.63 -24.52 8.80
CA GLU A 148 8.30 -24.87 10.19
C GLU A 148 9.52 -25.45 10.91
N LYS A 149 10.24 -26.37 10.27
CA LYS A 149 11.48 -26.95 10.81
C LYS A 149 12.56 -25.89 11.06
N ARG A 150 12.71 -24.90 10.16
CA ARG A 150 13.67 -23.79 10.34
C ARG A 150 13.26 -22.84 11.46
N LEU A 151 11.97 -22.50 11.53
CA LEU A 151 11.45 -21.56 12.52
C LEU A 151 11.50 -22.13 13.93
N GLY A 152 11.14 -23.40 14.11
CA GLY A 152 11.07 -24.06 15.41
C GLY A 152 10.15 -23.29 16.37
N PRO A 153 10.58 -22.98 17.60
CA PRO A 153 9.70 -22.34 18.60
C PRO A 153 9.46 -20.84 18.33
N LEU A 154 10.19 -20.21 17.40
CA LEU A 154 10.08 -18.76 17.17
C LEU A 154 8.69 -18.35 16.70
N ALA A 155 8.05 -19.17 15.87
CA ALA A 155 6.70 -18.90 15.40
C ALA A 155 5.70 -18.88 16.57
N GLN A 156 5.85 -19.81 17.52
CA GLN A 156 4.99 -19.86 18.71
C GLN A 156 5.27 -18.69 19.65
N GLN A 157 6.55 -18.39 19.93
CA GLN A 157 6.93 -17.24 20.78
C GLN A 157 6.40 -15.92 20.23
N PHE A 158 6.41 -15.74 18.90
CA PHE A 158 5.84 -14.54 18.28
C PHE A 158 4.31 -14.50 18.42
N LYS A 159 3.62 -15.65 18.26
CA LYS A 159 2.18 -15.74 18.49
C LYS A 159 1.82 -15.37 19.93
N ASP A 160 2.55 -15.90 20.92
CA ASP A 160 2.30 -15.64 22.34
C ASP A 160 2.51 -14.15 22.73
N LEU A 161 3.36 -13.42 21.99
CA LEU A 161 3.62 -12.00 22.21
C LEU A 161 2.63 -11.05 21.52
N VAL A 162 1.91 -11.52 20.50
CA VAL A 162 1.05 -10.68 19.65
C VAL A 162 -0.42 -11.00 19.84
N TYR A 163 -0.76 -12.29 19.90
CA TYR A 163 -2.13 -12.75 19.97
C TYR A 163 -2.54 -13.02 21.43
N PRO A 164 -3.61 -12.38 21.92
CA PRO A 164 -4.26 -12.78 23.15
C PRO A 164 -4.66 -14.26 23.15
N ALA A 165 -4.74 -14.88 24.32
CA ALA A 165 -5.02 -16.32 24.46
C ALA A 165 -6.39 -16.75 23.91
N ASP A 166 -7.33 -15.82 23.77
CA ASP A 166 -8.68 -15.99 23.21
C ASP A 166 -8.81 -15.52 21.75
N TYR A 167 -7.70 -15.15 21.12
CA TYR A 167 -7.69 -14.67 19.73
C TYR A 167 -7.88 -15.84 18.75
N ASN A 168 -9.00 -15.82 18.04
CA ASN A 168 -9.23 -16.75 16.93
C ASN A 168 -8.84 -16.09 15.60
N PRO A 169 -7.70 -16.46 14.97
CA PRO A 169 -7.26 -15.88 13.70
C PRO A 169 -8.20 -16.19 12.53
N GLU A 170 -9.00 -17.26 12.61
CA GLU A 170 -10.00 -17.64 11.59
C GLU A 170 -11.42 -17.19 11.96
N GLY A 171 -11.59 -16.67 13.18
CA GLY A 171 -12.82 -16.09 13.63
C GLY A 171 -13.07 -14.79 12.89
N LYS A 172 -13.95 -14.81 11.88
CA LYS A 172 -14.55 -13.59 11.34
C LYS A 172 -15.01 -12.75 12.53
N THR A 173 -14.37 -11.61 12.76
CA THR A 173 -14.89 -10.60 13.67
C THR A 173 -16.27 -10.25 13.16
N ALA A 174 -17.29 -10.85 13.77
CA ALA A 174 -18.67 -10.55 13.48
C ALA A 174 -18.86 -9.09 13.86
N THR A 175 -18.71 -8.21 12.86
CA THR A 175 -19.21 -6.85 12.94
C THR A 175 -20.66 -7.02 13.31
N LYS A 176 -20.98 -6.73 14.57
CA LYS A 176 -22.30 -6.86 15.17
C LYS A 176 -23.20 -5.88 14.42
N ARG A 177 -23.70 -6.28 13.25
CA ARG A 177 -24.79 -5.59 12.55
C ARG A 177 -25.95 -5.66 13.51
N LYS A 178 -26.28 -4.52 14.13
CA LYS A 178 -27.53 -4.38 14.88
C LYS A 178 -28.67 -4.81 13.95
N PRO A 179 -29.53 -5.76 14.36
CA PRO A 179 -30.69 -6.11 13.57
C PRO A 179 -31.61 -4.89 13.47
N ALA A 180 -32.09 -4.65 12.25
CA ALA A 180 -33.15 -3.69 11.97
C ALA A 180 -34.46 -4.25 12.54
N GLU A 181 -34.98 -3.64 13.59
CA GLU A 181 -36.38 -3.81 13.99
C GLU A 181 -37.19 -2.62 13.49
N SER A 182 -38.17 -2.93 12.65
CA SER A 182 -39.28 -2.08 12.26
C SER A 182 -40.26 -1.91 13.41
N GLY A 183 -40.59 -0.67 13.79
CA GLY A 183 -41.71 -0.37 14.70
C GLY A 183 -41.60 1.05 15.25
N GLY A 184 -42.43 1.98 14.74
CA GLY A 184 -42.27 3.42 14.93
C GLY A 184 -42.54 3.98 16.33
N ALA A 185 -41.84 5.07 16.65
CA ALA A 185 -42.35 6.26 17.35
C ALA A 185 -41.22 7.30 17.54
N ALA A 186 -41.56 8.56 17.23
CA ALA A 186 -40.85 9.80 17.58
C ALA A 186 -39.47 10.07 16.96
N GLU A 187 -39.48 10.93 15.92
CA GLU A 187 -38.32 11.68 15.42
C GLU A 187 -37.58 12.40 16.55
N LYS A 188 -36.45 11.84 17.01
CA LYS A 188 -35.42 12.60 17.72
C LYS A 188 -34.33 12.96 16.73
N LYS A 189 -34.22 14.25 16.43
CA LYS A 189 -33.15 14.86 15.61
C LYS A 189 -31.78 14.29 15.99
N PRO A 190 -30.91 13.94 15.03
CA PRO A 190 -29.59 13.43 15.33
C PRO A 190 -28.79 14.50 16.07
N LYS A 191 -28.31 14.14 17.26
CA LYS A 191 -27.40 14.97 18.06
C LYS A 191 -26.04 14.90 17.36
N VAL A 192 -25.73 15.93 16.58
CA VAL A 192 -24.43 16.06 15.88
C VAL A 192 -23.43 16.51 16.93
N GLU A 193 -22.78 15.56 17.59
CA GLU A 193 -21.66 15.81 18.49
C GLU A 193 -20.41 16.01 17.63
N LEU A 194 -19.91 17.24 17.53
CA LEU A 194 -18.64 17.52 16.86
C LEU A 194 -17.49 17.14 17.80
N PRO A 195 -16.49 16.36 17.35
CA PRO A 195 -15.33 16.01 18.15
C PRO A 195 -14.47 17.25 18.45
N GLU A 196 -13.86 17.29 19.64
CA GLU A 196 -13.05 18.42 20.13
C GLU A 196 -11.93 18.84 19.16
N ALA A 197 -11.34 17.88 18.44
CA ALA A 197 -10.30 18.12 17.46
C ALA A 197 -10.78 18.98 16.27
N GLU A 198 -12.01 18.78 15.81
CA GLU A 198 -12.61 19.57 14.74
C GLU A 198 -12.96 20.98 15.22
N LEU A 199 -13.43 21.12 16.47
CA LEU A 199 -13.71 22.42 17.08
C LEU A 199 -12.44 23.26 17.23
N ARG A 200 -11.32 22.66 17.69
CA ARG A 200 -10.01 23.33 17.74
C ARG A 200 -9.53 23.75 16.35
N ALA A 201 -9.72 22.91 15.33
CA ALA A 201 -9.38 23.26 13.96
C ALA A 201 -10.23 24.44 13.43
N HIS A 202 -11.52 24.49 13.78
CA HIS A 202 -12.39 25.60 13.40
C HIS A 202 -12.04 26.92 14.09
N VAL A 203 -11.57 26.87 15.35
CA VAL A 203 -11.04 28.05 16.09
C VAL A 203 -9.77 28.57 15.43
N GLN A 204 -8.79 27.69 15.17
CA GLN A 204 -7.50 28.08 14.56
C GLN A 204 -7.67 28.65 13.15
N ASN A 205 -8.59 28.09 12.37
CA ASN A 205 -8.86 28.53 11.01
C ASN A 205 -9.83 29.74 10.92
N GLY A 206 -10.32 30.27 12.06
CA GLY A 206 -11.27 31.39 12.09
C GLY A 206 -12.60 31.10 11.38
N THR A 207 -12.99 29.82 11.27
CA THR A 207 -14.17 29.40 10.50
C THR A 207 -15.42 29.14 11.35
N LEU A 208 -15.36 29.38 12.66
CA LEU A 208 -16.51 29.26 13.58
C LEU A 208 -17.74 30.07 13.14
N GLY A 209 -17.54 31.21 12.46
CA GLY A 209 -18.61 32.02 11.89
C GLY A 209 -19.44 31.33 10.80
N LYS A 210 -18.92 30.27 10.18
CA LYS A 210 -19.62 29.47 9.16
C LYS A 210 -20.52 28.39 9.77
N LEU A 211 -20.36 28.07 11.05
CA LEU A 211 -21.20 27.10 11.75
C LEU A 211 -22.58 27.69 12.04
N THR A 212 -23.59 26.82 12.07
CA THR A 212 -24.96 27.19 12.40
C THR A 212 -25.10 27.39 13.91
N VAL A 213 -26.01 28.28 14.34
CA VAL A 213 -26.25 28.58 15.76
C VAL A 213 -26.56 27.32 16.61
N PRO A 214 -27.29 26.30 16.11
CA PRO A 214 -27.51 25.05 16.85
C PRO A 214 -26.20 24.30 17.15
N VAL A 215 -25.30 24.23 16.17
CA VAL A 215 -23.99 23.55 16.31
C VAL A 215 -23.09 24.28 17.31
N LEU A 216 -23.08 25.61 17.27
CA LEU A 216 -22.36 26.44 18.24
C LEU A 216 -22.91 26.25 19.66
N LYS A 217 -24.23 26.17 19.82
CA LYS A 217 -24.84 25.91 21.14
C LYS A 217 -24.51 24.52 21.68
N ASP A 218 -24.46 23.51 20.82
CA ASP A 218 -24.12 22.15 21.26
C ASP A 218 -22.63 22.02 21.59
N ALA A 219 -21.75 22.69 20.85
CA ALA A 219 -20.34 22.84 21.22
C ALA A 219 -20.19 23.57 22.57
N CYS A 220 -20.86 24.71 22.78
CA CYS A 220 -20.83 25.42 24.06
C CYS A 220 -21.31 24.56 25.24
N LYS A 221 -22.35 23.73 25.06
CA LYS A 221 -22.81 22.79 26.11
C LYS A 221 -21.76 21.73 26.45
N GLN A 222 -21.00 21.28 25.47
CA GLN A 222 -19.95 20.28 25.66
C GLN A 222 -18.79 20.82 26.52
N PHE A 223 -18.51 22.12 26.43
CA PHE A 223 -17.48 22.80 27.22
C PHE A 223 -18.03 23.55 28.44
N GLY A 224 -19.32 23.35 28.79
CA GLY A 224 -19.93 23.95 29.98
C GLY A 224 -20.16 25.47 29.90
N VAL A 225 -20.16 26.05 28.70
CA VAL A 225 -20.37 27.49 28.48
C VAL A 225 -21.89 27.80 28.47
N PRO A 226 -22.37 28.83 29.19
CA PRO A 226 -23.78 29.18 29.22
C PRO A 226 -24.28 29.63 27.83
N THR A 227 -25.39 29.04 27.36
CA THR A 227 -25.94 29.23 26.01
C THR A 227 -27.27 30.00 25.98
N THR A 228 -27.74 30.47 27.13
CA THR A 228 -29.05 31.12 27.30
C THR A 228 -29.01 32.56 26.81
N GLY A 229 -29.75 32.87 25.73
CA GLY A 229 -29.93 34.24 25.21
C GLY A 229 -28.83 34.79 24.30
N ALA A 230 -27.74 34.04 24.09
CA ALA A 230 -26.56 34.55 23.40
C ALA A 230 -26.72 34.69 21.88
N LYS A 231 -26.23 35.81 21.33
CA LYS A 231 -26.12 36.05 19.88
C LYS A 231 -25.03 35.16 19.28
N LYS A 232 -25.09 34.92 17.96
CA LYS A 232 -24.12 34.07 17.25
C LYS A 232 -22.66 34.47 17.49
N GLN A 233 -22.37 35.77 17.58
CA GLN A 233 -21.02 36.29 17.86
C GLN A 233 -20.55 35.98 19.29
N GLU A 234 -21.43 36.11 20.28
CA GLU A 234 -21.09 35.83 21.70
C GLU A 234 -20.74 34.35 21.92
N LEU A 235 -21.38 33.43 21.19
CA LEU A 235 -21.04 32.00 21.21
C LEU A 235 -19.66 31.71 20.57
N ILE A 236 -19.29 32.48 19.54
CA ILE A 236 -17.99 32.35 18.87
C ILE A 236 -16.88 32.88 19.77
N ASP A 237 -17.08 34.03 20.40
CA ASP A 237 -16.11 34.65 21.30
C ASP A 237 -15.86 33.77 22.54
N ALA A 238 -16.93 33.20 23.12
CA ALA A 238 -16.81 32.32 24.28
C ALA A 238 -16.08 30.99 23.96
N LEU A 239 -16.33 30.39 22.79
CA LEU A 239 -15.57 29.21 22.34
C LEU A 239 -14.11 29.57 22.03
N THR A 240 -13.87 30.72 21.40
CA THR A 240 -12.52 31.17 21.07
C THR A 240 -11.68 31.44 22.33
N GLN A 241 -12.26 32.04 23.36
CA GLN A 241 -11.60 32.21 24.66
C GLN A 241 -11.27 30.87 25.31
N GLN A 242 -12.18 29.90 25.28
CA GLN A 242 -11.95 28.62 25.94
C GLN A 242 -10.86 27.76 25.29
N PHE A 243 -10.64 27.92 23.97
CA PHE A 243 -9.57 27.25 23.25
C PHE A 243 -8.29 28.09 23.13
N SER A 244 -8.27 29.32 23.65
CA SER A 244 -7.08 30.18 23.72
C SER A 244 -6.24 29.97 24.98
N HIS A 245 -6.73 29.16 25.93
CA HIS A 245 -6.11 28.88 27.22
C HIS A 245 -5.57 27.44 27.28
#